data_AF-A0A453TAS2-F1
#
_entry.id   AF-A0A453TAS2-F1
#
_cell.length_a   1.000
_cell.length_b   1.000
_cell.length_c   1.000
_cell.angle_alpha   90.00
_cell.angle_beta   90.00
_cell.angle_gamma   90.00
#
_symmetry.space_group_name_H-M   'P 1'
#
loop_
_entity.id
_entity.type
_entity.pdbx_description
1 polymer ?
#
loop_
_entity_poly.entity_id
_entity_poly.type
_entity_poly.pdbx_seq_one_letter_code
_entity_poly.pdbx_strand_id
1 'polypeptide(L)'
;MDSDDKKFGKGPRELTGAVDLISQYKLEPHHDFFCKRPLPLAISDTHYLHNVVGDTEIRKGEGMELDQLVQNAYLRDKPPSIKPFDMETLGQAFQLRETAPVDLPSG
;
A
#
# COMPACT_ATOMS: atom_id res chain seq x y z
N MET A 1 40.36 -25.36 14.59
CA MET A 1 40.79 -24.70 13.34
C MET A 1 40.31 -23.27 13.47
N ASP A 2 41.24 -22.42 13.87
CA ASP A 2 41.03 -21.03 14.23
C ASP A 2 40.58 -20.20 13.03
N SER A 3 39.75 -19.19 13.31
CA SER A 3 39.16 -18.29 12.30
C SER A 3 40.19 -17.25 11.88
N ASP A 4 41.04 -17.60 10.93
CA ASP A 4 42.01 -16.69 10.35
C ASP A 4 41.34 -15.58 9.50
N ASP A 5 41.79 -14.36 9.80
CA ASP A 5 41.88 -13.20 8.91
C ASP A 5 40.61 -12.47 8.48
N LYS A 6 39.96 -11.85 9.47
CA LYS A 6 39.05 -10.71 9.25
C LYS A 6 39.79 -9.37 9.30
N LYS A 7 40.75 -9.16 8.40
CA LYS A 7 41.50 -7.90 8.26
C LYS A 7 41.26 -7.27 6.88
N PHE A 8 40.16 -6.52 6.73
CA PHE A 8 40.03 -5.52 5.67
C PHE A 8 39.31 -4.28 6.18
N GLY A 9 39.99 -3.12 6.07
CA GLY A 9 39.43 -1.76 6.20
C GLY A 9 39.04 -1.33 7.63
N LYS A 10 39.45 -0.14 8.04
CA LYS A 10 39.07 0.50 9.32
C LYS A 10 37.66 1.13 9.27
N GLY A 11 36.82 0.68 8.34
CA GLY A 11 35.49 1.23 8.04
C GLY A 11 34.39 0.16 8.03
N PRO A 12 33.11 0.56 7.93
CA PRO A 12 32.00 -0.40 7.81
C PRO A 12 32.27 -1.32 6.62
N ARG A 13 32.15 -2.62 6.82
CA ARG A 13 32.45 -3.62 5.81
C ARG A 13 31.56 -3.36 4.59
N GLU A 14 32.18 -3.02 3.45
CA GLU A 14 31.45 -2.80 2.21
C GLU A 14 30.69 -4.07 1.83
N LEU A 15 29.45 -3.88 1.37
CA LEU A 15 28.59 -4.97 0.91
C LEU A 15 29.09 -5.39 -0.46
N THR A 16 30.01 -6.34 -0.47
CA THR A 16 30.53 -6.92 -1.70
C THR A 16 29.54 -7.95 -2.24
N GLY A 17 29.60 -8.24 -3.55
CA GLY A 17 28.72 -9.23 -4.18
C GLY A 17 28.85 -10.67 -3.65
N ALA A 18 29.81 -10.94 -2.75
CA ALA A 18 29.96 -12.21 -2.06
C ALA A 18 29.06 -12.33 -0.81
N VAL A 19 28.40 -11.24 -0.39
CA VAL A 19 27.49 -11.23 0.75
C VAL A 19 26.05 -11.46 0.28
N ASP A 20 25.36 -12.43 0.88
CA ASP A 20 23.94 -12.62 0.65
C ASP A 20 23.14 -11.47 1.26
N LEU A 21 22.76 -10.52 0.41
CA LEU A 21 22.00 -9.34 0.80
C LEU A 21 20.56 -9.68 1.19
N ILE A 22 19.99 -10.78 0.65
CA ILE A 22 18.63 -11.18 0.98
C ILE A 22 18.60 -11.60 2.46
N SER A 23 19.51 -12.49 2.86
CA SER A 23 19.61 -12.93 4.25
C SER A 23 20.04 -11.81 5.19
N GLN A 24 21.00 -10.97 4.77
CA GLN A 24 21.48 -9.88 5.61
C GLN A 24 20.39 -8.86 5.94
N TYR A 25 19.54 -8.50 4.98
CA TYR A 25 18.46 -7.54 5.16
C TYR A 25 17.12 -8.19 5.54
N LYS A 26 17.12 -9.50 5.79
CA LYS A 26 15.92 -10.27 6.17
C LYS A 26 14.80 -10.16 5.12
N LEU A 27 15.18 -10.16 3.85
CA LEU A 27 14.28 -10.01 2.72
C LEU A 27 13.77 -11.35 2.20
N GLU A 28 14.10 -12.47 2.84
CA GLU A 28 13.65 -13.81 2.45
C GLU A 28 12.12 -13.89 2.26
N PRO A 29 11.28 -13.31 3.14
CA PRO A 29 9.83 -13.35 2.93
C PRO A 29 9.38 -12.61 1.66
N HIS A 30 10.01 -11.48 1.35
CA HIS A 30 9.70 -10.69 0.16
C HIS A 30 10.20 -11.39 -1.10
N HIS A 31 11.43 -11.91 -1.06
CA HIS A 31 12.01 -12.68 -2.14
C HIS A 31 11.17 -13.92 -2.47
N ASP A 32 10.72 -14.66 -1.46
CA ASP A 32 9.87 -15.83 -1.65
C ASP A 32 8.48 -15.47 -2.17
N PHE A 33 7.92 -14.37 -1.70
CA PHE A 33 6.60 -13.93 -2.13
C PHE A 33 6.58 -13.36 -3.55
N PHE A 34 7.54 -12.50 -3.90
CA PHE A 34 7.55 -11.79 -5.18
C PHE A 34 8.33 -12.50 -6.29
N CYS A 35 9.37 -13.26 -5.96
CA CYS A 35 10.27 -13.84 -6.97
C CYS A 35 10.05 -15.33 -7.21
N LYS A 36 9.52 -16.08 -6.22
CA LYS A 36 9.26 -17.53 -6.36
C LYS A 36 7.82 -17.87 -6.74
N ARG A 37 6.90 -16.93 -6.61
CA ARG A 37 5.49 -17.12 -7.00
C ARG A 37 5.29 -16.70 -8.45
N PRO A 38 4.45 -17.41 -9.23
CA PRO A 38 4.06 -16.94 -10.54
C PRO A 38 3.35 -15.59 -10.41
N LEU A 39 3.67 -14.66 -11.31
CA LEU A 39 2.98 -13.38 -11.38
C LEU A 39 1.53 -13.62 -11.84
N PRO A 40 0.54 -13.04 -11.15
CA PRO A 40 -0.85 -13.12 -11.59
C PRO A 40 -1.01 -12.45 -12.95
N LEU A 41 -1.83 -13.04 -13.82
CA LEU A 41 -2.07 -12.55 -15.18
C LEU A 41 -2.96 -11.30 -15.19
N ALA A 42 -3.87 -11.19 -14.24
CA ALA A 42 -4.71 -10.03 -14.03
C ALA A 42 -4.61 -9.54 -12.58
N ILE A 43 -4.87 -8.24 -12.38
CA ILE A 43 -4.84 -7.65 -11.03
C ILE A 43 -6.01 -8.19 -10.17
N SER A 44 -7.11 -8.62 -10.79
CA SER A 44 -8.20 -9.36 -10.13
C SER A 44 -7.72 -10.60 -9.40
N ASP A 45 -6.67 -11.25 -9.92
CA ASP A 45 -6.13 -12.49 -9.38
C ASP A 45 -5.09 -12.22 -8.26
N THR A 46 -4.85 -10.94 -7.95
CA THR A 46 -3.92 -10.54 -6.89
C THR A 46 -4.61 -10.57 -5.52
N HIS A 47 -3.79 -10.74 -4.49
CA HIS A 47 -4.23 -10.66 -3.09
C HIS A 47 -4.72 -9.26 -2.68
N TYR A 48 -4.49 -8.21 -3.47
CA TYR A 48 -4.87 -6.84 -3.13
C TYR A 48 -6.38 -6.61 -3.15
N LEU A 49 -7.11 -7.37 -3.97
CA LEU A 49 -8.55 -7.21 -4.16
C LEU A 49 -9.40 -8.25 -3.42
N HIS A 50 -8.77 -9.25 -2.79
CA HIS A 50 -9.47 -10.39 -2.17
C HIS A 50 -10.50 -10.00 -1.09
N ASN A 51 -10.28 -8.87 -0.41
CA ASN A 51 -11.15 -8.40 0.66
C ASN A 51 -12.02 -7.20 0.25
N VAL A 52 -12.04 -6.85 -1.04
CA VAL A 52 -12.90 -5.77 -1.56
C VAL A 52 -14.26 -6.38 -1.89
N VAL A 53 -15.31 -5.89 -1.25
CA VAL A 53 -16.69 -6.30 -1.51
C VAL A 53 -17.32 -5.35 -2.53
N GLY A 54 -17.98 -5.90 -3.54
CA GLY A 54 -18.62 -5.13 -4.62
C GLY A 54 -17.93 -5.36 -5.96
N ASP A 55 -18.09 -4.40 -6.87
CA ASP A 55 -17.45 -4.45 -8.18
C ASP A 55 -15.94 -4.22 -8.06
N THR A 56 -15.15 -5.17 -8.55
CA THR A 56 -13.68 -5.13 -8.55
C THR A 56 -13.10 -4.75 -9.92
N GLU A 57 -13.92 -4.27 -10.86
CA GLU A 57 -13.43 -3.76 -12.14
C GLU A 57 -12.46 -2.59 -11.95
N ILE A 58 -11.24 -2.76 -12.45
CA ILE A 58 -10.20 -1.73 -12.37
C ILE A 58 -10.31 -0.83 -13.59
N ARG A 59 -10.53 0.46 -13.32
CA ARG A 59 -10.62 1.49 -14.35
C ARG A 59 -9.66 2.64 -14.02
N LYS A 60 -9.07 3.25 -15.05
CA LYS A 60 -8.32 4.50 -14.87
C LYS A 60 -9.33 5.60 -14.53
N GLY A 61 -9.19 6.23 -13.36
CA GLY A 61 -9.95 7.43 -13.01
C GLY A 61 -9.39 8.64 -13.75
N GLU A 62 -10.20 9.30 -14.56
CA GLU A 62 -9.83 10.58 -15.18
C GLU A 62 -9.70 11.66 -14.10
N GLY A 63 -8.56 12.36 -14.05
CA GLY A 63 -8.30 13.40 -13.04
C GLY A 63 -8.03 12.90 -11.62
N MET A 64 -7.89 11.59 -11.41
CA MET A 64 -7.61 10.98 -10.10
C MET A 64 -6.13 10.61 -9.91
N GLU A 65 -5.23 11.34 -10.57
CA GLU A 65 -3.80 11.04 -10.55
C GLU A 65 -3.18 11.56 -9.22
N LEU A 66 -2.56 10.65 -8.46
CA LEU A 66 -2.06 10.95 -7.11
C LEU A 66 -0.90 11.96 -7.13
N ASP A 67 -0.14 11.99 -8.21
CA ASP A 67 0.95 12.95 -8.43
C ASP A 67 0.44 14.40 -8.44
N GLN A 68 -0.73 14.65 -9.05
CA GLN A 68 -1.37 15.96 -9.02
C GLN A 68 -1.78 16.37 -7.60
N LEU A 69 -2.33 15.43 -6.80
CA LEU A 69 -2.68 15.69 -5.41
C LEU A 69 -1.43 16.00 -4.56
N VAL A 70 -0.37 15.23 -4.76
CA VAL A 70 0.88 15.32 -3.99
C VAL A 70 1.66 16.59 -4.35
N GLN A 71 1.76 16.95 -5.64
CA GLN A 71 2.38 18.21 -6.07
C GLN A 71 1.68 19.43 -5.46
N ASN A 72 0.35 19.44 -5.45
CA ASN A 72 -0.43 20.51 -4.84
C ASN A 72 -0.32 20.55 -3.30
N ALA A 73 -0.02 19.42 -2.66
CA ALA A 73 0.21 19.37 -1.21
C ALA A 73 1.53 20.04 -0.82
N TYR A 74 2.58 19.87 -1.62
CA TYR A 74 3.89 20.49 -1.38
C TYR A 74 3.94 21.99 -1.68
N LEU A 75 3.14 22.47 -2.63
CA LEU A 75 3.07 23.89 -3.00
C LEU A 75 2.22 24.74 -2.02
N ARG A 76 1.59 24.12 -1.01
CA ARG A 76 0.68 24.80 -0.10
C ARG A 76 1.39 25.15 1.21
N ASP A 77 1.50 26.45 1.53
CA ASP A 77 2.12 26.97 2.76
C ASP A 77 1.45 26.50 4.07
N LYS A 78 0.22 25.99 3.98
CA LYS A 78 -0.55 25.50 5.13
C LYS A 78 -1.09 24.10 4.83
N PRO A 79 -0.94 23.10 5.72
CA PRO A 79 -1.48 21.77 5.49
C PRO A 79 -2.99 21.87 5.24
N PRO A 80 -3.51 21.14 4.23
CA PRO A 80 -4.94 21.16 3.94
C PRO A 80 -5.72 20.69 5.17
N SER A 81 -6.54 21.60 5.71
CA SER A 81 -7.49 21.25 6.75
C SER A 81 -8.74 20.72 6.07
N ILE A 82 -9.00 19.42 6.26
CA ILE A 82 -10.29 18.82 5.91
C ILE A 82 -11.31 19.43 6.87
N LYS A 83 -12.23 20.23 6.34
CA LYS A 83 -13.35 20.76 7.13
C LYS A 83 -14.30 19.61 7.42
N PRO A 84 -14.90 19.57 8.63
CA PRO A 84 -15.96 18.60 8.90
C PRO A 84 -17.10 18.80 7.90
N PHE A 85 -17.67 17.69 7.46
CA PHE A 85 -18.86 17.72 6.61
C PHE A 85 -20.06 18.16 7.42
N ASP A 86 -20.93 18.95 6.80
CA ASP A 86 -22.27 19.19 7.33
C ASP A 86 -23.15 17.99 7.00
N MET A 87 -23.49 17.21 8.03
CA MET A 87 -24.29 16.00 7.90
C MET A 87 -25.75 16.28 7.57
N GLU A 88 -26.32 17.43 7.96
CA GLU A 88 -27.68 17.80 7.57
C GLU A 88 -27.75 18.10 6.08
N THR A 89 -26.80 18.91 5.60
CA THR A 89 -26.68 19.22 4.17
C THR A 89 -26.43 17.95 3.35
N LEU A 90 -25.54 17.06 3.82
CA LEU A 90 -25.28 15.79 3.13
C LEU A 90 -26.52 14.89 3.11
N GLY A 91 -27.23 14.79 4.25
CA GLY A 91 -28.45 14.00 4.37
C GLY A 91 -29.56 14.47 3.43
N GLN A 92 -29.74 15.79 3.31
CA GLN A 92 -30.71 16.38 2.38
C GLN A 92 -30.30 16.17 0.91
N ALA A 93 -29.02 16.41 0.58
CA ALA A 93 -28.53 16.31 -0.79
C ALA A 93 -28.60 14.88 -1.36
N PHE A 94 -28.27 13.89 -0.53
CA PHE A 94 -28.29 12.48 -0.92
C PHE A 94 -29.58 11.76 -0.53
N GLN A 95 -30.57 12.47 0.03
CA GLN A 95 -31.80 11.89 0.59
C GLN A 95 -31.50 10.72 1.53
N LEU A 96 -30.40 10.79 2.29
CA LEU A 96 -29.99 9.73 3.21
C LEU A 96 -31.04 9.66 4.31
N ARG A 97 -31.89 8.63 4.24
CA ARG A 97 -32.78 8.31 5.33
C ARG A 97 -31.95 7.68 6.43
N GLU A 98 -32.08 8.24 7.64
CA GLU A 98 -31.59 7.62 8.87
C GLU A 98 -31.98 6.13 8.82
N THR A 99 -30.96 5.27 8.85
CA THR A 99 -31.05 3.87 8.44
C THR A 99 -32.25 3.17 9.08
N ALA A 100 -33.22 2.74 8.26
CA ALA A 100 -34.13 1.68 8.66
C ALA A 100 -33.29 0.47 9.12
N PRO A 101 -33.76 -0.34 10.09
CA PRO A 101 -33.02 -1.50 10.56
C PRO A 101 -32.62 -2.37 9.36
N VAL A 102 -31.31 -2.53 9.16
CA VAL A 102 -30.81 -3.51 8.19
C VAL A 102 -30.91 -4.87 8.88
N ASP A 103 -31.94 -5.63 8.55
CA ASP A 103 -32.00 -7.06 8.91
C ASP A 103 -30.88 -7.77 8.17
N LEU A 104 -29.76 -7.99 8.87
CA LEU A 104 -28.69 -8.84 8.39
C LEU A 104 -29.13 -10.30 8.58
N PRO A 105 -29.01 -11.15 7.55
CA PRO A 105 -29.32 -12.57 7.68
C PRO A 105 -28.39 -13.21 8.73
N SER A 106 -28.97 -14.01 9.62
CA SER A 106 -28.22 -14.77 10.62
C SER A 106 -27.34 -15.80 9.91
N GLY A 107 -26.02 -15.58 9.95
CA GLY A 107 -25.00 -16.53 9.51
C GLY A 107 -24.44 -17.31 10.68
#